data_AF-A0A2T0KZK5-F1
#
_entry.id   AF-A0A2T0KZK5-F1
#
_cell.length_a   1.000
_cell.length_b   1.000
_cell.length_c   1.000
_cell.angle_alpha   90.00
_cell.angle_beta   90.00
_cell.angle_gamma   90.00
#
_symmetry.space_group_name_H-M   'P 1'
#
loop_
_entity.id
_entity.type
_entity.pdbx_description
1 polymer ?
#
loop_
_entity_poly.entity_id
_entity_poly.type
_entity_poly.pdbx_seq_one_letter_code
_entity_poly.pdbx_strand_id
1 'polypeptide(L)'
;MEHASRFSGKVAMLSGVLSGLIVVVRNHVLIGLFLFLYVAVSFTLYGLIVSHVNDSTSSERRITTSAMLVILFSIGGVGGPPIASFAMTVLTPAGLFVFDCLTSIALAFAAIRVRVAAQEAG
;
A
#
# COMPACT_ATOMS: atom_id res chain seq x y z
N MET A 1 -16.06 -12.01 1.36
CA MET A 1 -15.24 -11.05 2.14
C MET A 1 -13.78 -11.49 2.30
N GLU A 2 -13.48 -12.78 2.52
CA GLU A 2 -12.11 -13.25 2.81
C GLU A 2 -11.10 -13.17 1.64
N HIS A 3 -11.54 -13.39 0.40
CA HIS A 3 -10.63 -13.40 -0.77
C HIS A 3 -10.07 -12.01 -1.10
N ALA A 4 -10.86 -10.95 -0.94
CA ALA A 4 -10.48 -9.59 -1.28
C ALA A 4 -9.42 -9.02 -0.31
N SER A 5 -9.57 -9.24 1.00
CA SER A 5 -8.58 -8.81 1.99
C SER A 5 -7.26 -9.59 1.90
N ARG A 6 -7.30 -10.88 1.55
CA ARG A 6 -6.10 -11.67 1.20
C ARG A 6 -5.39 -11.12 -0.03
N PHE A 7 -6.13 -10.61 -1.00
CA PHE A 7 -5.57 -10.08 -2.23
C PHE A 7 -4.87 -8.74 -1.98
N SER A 8 -5.50 -7.80 -1.27
CA SER A 8 -4.87 -6.52 -0.91
C SER A 8 -3.58 -6.70 -0.11
N GLY A 9 -3.54 -7.64 0.84
CA GLY A 9 -2.33 -7.95 1.60
C GLY A 9 -1.19 -8.51 0.76
N LYS A 10 -1.50 -9.39 -0.21
CA LYS A 10 -0.49 -9.94 -1.14
C LYS A 10 0.08 -8.87 -2.08
N VAL A 11 -0.77 -7.97 -2.58
CA VAL A 11 -0.36 -6.85 -3.44
C VAL A 11 0.56 -5.90 -2.67
N ALA A 12 0.23 -5.59 -1.40
CA ALA A 12 1.09 -4.78 -0.54
C ALA A 12 2.45 -5.44 -0.26
N MET A 13 2.48 -6.74 0.07
CA MET A 13 3.75 -7.46 0.26
C MET A 13 4.60 -7.50 -1.01
N LEU A 14 3.97 -7.71 -2.18
CA LEU A 14 4.67 -7.69 -3.46
C LEU A 14 5.30 -6.32 -3.74
N SER A 15 4.58 -5.23 -3.45
CA SER A 15 5.12 -3.87 -3.55
C SER A 15 6.38 -3.70 -2.69
N GLY A 16 6.30 -4.09 -1.41
CA GLY A 16 7.45 -4.00 -0.49
C GLY A 16 8.65 -4.85 -0.93
N VAL A 17 8.42 -6.05 -1.47
CA VAL A 17 9.49 -6.91 -2.00
C VAL A 17 10.16 -6.26 -3.22
N LEU A 18 9.38 -5.74 -4.18
CA LEU A 18 9.91 -5.07 -5.36
C LEU A 18 10.72 -3.83 -4.97
N SER A 19 10.22 -3.05 -4.01
CA SER A 19 10.90 -1.90 -3.43
C SER A 19 12.25 -2.29 -2.79
N GLY A 20 12.27 -3.37 -2.00
CA GLY A 20 13.51 -3.90 -1.40
C GLY A 20 14.52 -4.41 -2.44
N LEU A 21 14.06 -5.05 -3.53
CA LEU A 21 14.93 -5.52 -4.60
C LEU A 21 15.62 -4.37 -5.34
N ILE A 22 14.95 -3.22 -5.51
CA ILE A 22 15.56 -2.02 -6.13
C ILE A 22 16.77 -1.53 -5.32
N VAL A 23 16.75 -1.66 -4.00
CA VAL A 23 17.85 -1.21 -3.12
C VAL A 23 19.10 -2.09 -3.24
N VAL A 24 18.93 -3.40 -3.50
CA VAL A 24 20.05 -4.37 -3.50
C VAL A 24 20.66 -4.57 -4.89
N VAL A 25 19.89 -4.30 -5.94
CA VAL A 25 20.28 -4.55 -7.33
C VAL A 25 21.14 -3.41 -7.87
N ARG A 26 22.27 -3.77 -8.49
CA ARG A 26 23.24 -2.82 -9.05
C ARG A 26 23.18 -2.68 -10.58
N ASN A 27 22.32 -3.45 -11.24
CA ASN A 27 22.14 -3.46 -12.69
C ASN A 27 21.02 -2.49 -13.09
N HIS A 28 21.35 -1.52 -13.96
CA HIS A 28 20.44 -0.46 -14.39
C HIS A 28 19.20 -0.96 -15.14
N VAL A 29 19.29 -2.04 -15.93
CA VAL A 29 18.14 -2.63 -16.63
C VAL A 29 17.18 -3.27 -15.63
N LEU A 30 17.72 -4.01 -14.66
CA LEU A 30 16.91 -4.66 -13.62
C LEU A 30 16.25 -3.63 -12.70
N ILE A 31 16.94 -2.54 -12.36
CA ILE A 31 16.35 -1.42 -11.61
C ILE A 31 15.15 -0.84 -12.36
N GLY A 32 15.27 -0.60 -13.68
CA GLY A 32 14.16 -0.11 -14.50
C GLY A 32 12.97 -1.05 -14.53
N LEU A 33 13.22 -2.37 -14.66
CA LEU A 33 12.17 -3.38 -14.63
C LEU A 33 11.46 -3.43 -13.26
N PHE A 34 12.22 -3.45 -12.16
CA PHE A 34 11.62 -3.49 -10.82
C PHE A 34 10.88 -2.21 -10.48
N LEU A 35 11.37 -1.04 -10.92
CA LEU A 35 10.63 0.22 -10.80
C LEU A 35 9.30 0.17 -11.54
N PHE A 36 9.30 -0.31 -12.78
CA PHE A 36 8.06 -0.46 -13.56
C PHE A 36 7.06 -1.38 -12.83
N LEU A 37 7.51 -2.55 -12.38
CA LEU A 37 6.66 -3.50 -11.66
C LEU A 37 6.15 -2.91 -10.33
N TYR A 38 7.02 -2.25 -9.58
CA TYR A 38 6.67 -1.58 -8.32
C TYR A 38 5.56 -0.55 -8.53
N VAL A 39 5.72 0.35 -9.51
CA VAL A 39 4.73 1.38 -9.82
C VAL A 39 3.42 0.74 -10.30
N ALA A 40 3.49 -0.27 -11.17
CA ALA A 40 2.31 -0.97 -11.66
C ALA A 40 1.51 -1.60 -10.52
N VAL A 41 2.17 -2.30 -9.60
CA VAL A 41 1.54 -2.92 -8.42
C VAL A 41 0.97 -1.85 -7.49
N SER A 42 1.75 -0.81 -7.18
CA SER A 42 1.34 0.25 -6.25
C SER A 42 0.09 1.00 -6.71
N PHE A 43 -0.01 1.30 -8.01
CA PHE A 43 -1.16 2.02 -8.56
C PHE A 43 -2.46 1.22 -8.49
N THR A 44 -2.40 -0.12 -8.41
CA THR A 44 -3.60 -0.95 -8.25
C THR A 44 -4.17 -0.93 -6.83
N LEU A 45 -3.36 -0.63 -5.81
CA LEU A 45 -3.74 -0.76 -4.40
C LEU A 45 -4.97 0.07 -4.03
N TYR A 46 -5.00 1.34 -4.43
CA TYR A 46 -6.11 2.23 -4.07
C TYR A 46 -7.44 1.73 -4.66
N GLY A 47 -7.48 1.37 -5.95
CA GLY A 47 -8.67 0.83 -6.59
C GLY A 47 -9.18 -0.44 -5.91
N LEU A 48 -8.26 -1.30 -5.48
CA LEU A 48 -8.54 -2.55 -4.77
C LEU A 48 -9.12 -2.32 -3.38
N ILE A 49 -8.58 -1.35 -2.63
CA ILE A 49 -9.08 -0.98 -1.31
C ILE A 49 -10.48 -0.37 -1.43
N VAL A 50 -10.68 0.55 -2.37
CA VAL A 50 -11.96 1.22 -2.58
C VAL A 50 -13.04 0.23 -3.00
N SER A 51 -12.76 -0.68 -3.94
CA SER A 51 -13.72 -1.71 -4.33
C SER A 51 -14.06 -2.63 -3.16
N HIS A 52 -13.04 -3.10 -2.43
CA HIS A 52 -13.22 -3.98 -1.28
C HIS A 52 -14.11 -3.37 -0.18
N VAL A 53 -13.84 -2.11 0.17
CA VAL A 53 -14.58 -1.41 1.22
C VAL A 53 -16.01 -1.11 0.75
N ASN A 54 -16.19 -0.66 -0.49
CA ASN A 54 -17.52 -0.34 -1.02
C ASN A 54 -18.40 -1.57 -1.23
N ASP A 55 -17.84 -2.72 -1.63
CA ASP A 55 -18.56 -3.99 -1.75
C ASP A 55 -19.13 -4.45 -0.39
N SER A 56 -18.44 -4.13 0.71
CA SER A 56 -18.82 -4.51 2.07
C SER A 56 -19.69 -3.46 2.79
N THR A 57 -19.94 -2.30 2.16
CA THR A 57 -20.67 -1.18 2.77
C THR A 57 -22.12 -1.12 2.28
N SER A 58 -23.07 -0.87 3.19
CA SER A 58 -24.49 -0.68 2.82
C SER A 58 -24.69 0.52 1.90
N SER A 59 -25.72 0.47 1.05
CA SER A 59 -26.02 1.51 0.06
C SER A 59 -26.12 2.91 0.66
N GLU A 60 -26.72 3.06 1.85
CA GLU A 60 -26.87 4.37 2.51
C GLU A 60 -25.53 4.95 2.98
N ARG A 61 -24.53 4.11 3.24
CA ARG A 61 -23.24 4.52 3.83
C ARG A 61 -22.08 4.57 2.84
N ARG A 62 -22.27 4.07 1.61
CA ARG A 62 -21.22 4.00 0.57
C ARG A 62 -20.60 5.35 0.24
N ILE A 63 -21.41 6.40 0.10
CA ILE A 63 -20.94 7.76 -0.21
C ILE A 63 -20.05 8.28 0.92
N THR A 64 -20.53 8.23 2.17
CA THR A 64 -19.78 8.68 3.34
C THR A 64 -18.48 7.89 3.50
N THR A 65 -18.51 6.58 3.29
CA THR A 65 -17.34 5.71 3.40
C THR A 65 -16.30 6.03 2.34
N SER A 66 -16.71 6.23 1.09
CA SER A 66 -15.81 6.65 0.01
C SER A 66 -15.20 8.03 0.28
N ALA A 67 -15.97 8.98 0.83
CA ALA A 67 -15.44 10.28 1.24
C ALA A 67 -14.35 10.14 2.32
N MET A 68 -14.56 9.28 3.32
CA MET A 68 -13.54 9.00 4.33
C MET A 68 -12.28 8.37 3.74
N LEU A 69 -12.41 7.45 2.78
CA LEU A 69 -11.25 6.86 2.09
C LEU A 69 -10.43 7.91 1.36
N VAL A 70 -11.07 8.86 0.68
CA VAL A 70 -10.39 9.97 0.01
C VAL A 70 -9.67 10.85 1.03
N ILE A 71 -10.31 11.20 2.16
CA ILE A 71 -9.68 11.99 3.22
C ILE A 71 -8.42 11.29 3.76
N LEU A 72 -8.51 9.99 4.06
CA LEU A 72 -7.37 9.19 4.52
C LEU A 72 -6.26 9.15 3.46
N PHE A 73 -6.62 8.98 2.18
CA PHE A 73 -5.68 9.04 1.07
C PHE A 73 -4.99 10.40 0.97
N SER A 74 -5.74 11.51 1.11
CA SER A 74 -5.18 12.87 1.10
C SER A 74 -4.22 13.12 2.26
N ILE A 75 -4.51 12.61 3.46
CA ILE A 75 -3.58 12.69 4.59
C ILE A 75 -2.25 12.00 4.25
N GLY A 76 -2.32 10.79 3.68
CA GLY A 76 -1.13 10.07 3.21
C GLY A 76 -0.42 10.79 2.07
N GLY A 77 -1.16 11.39 1.13
CA GLY A 77 -0.61 12.12 -0.01
C GLY A 77 0.09 13.43 0.37
N VAL A 78 -0.36 14.10 1.43
CA VAL A 78 0.28 15.31 1.96
C VAL A 78 1.43 14.98 2.91
N GLY A 79 1.25 13.99 3.79
CA GLY A 79 2.26 13.60 4.78
C GLY A 79 3.39 12.74 4.23
N GLY A 80 3.10 11.93 3.20
CA GLY A 80 4.04 10.99 2.59
C GLY A 80 5.27 11.67 1.96
N PRO A 81 5.12 12.67 1.07
CA PRO A 81 6.26 13.29 0.41
C PRO A 81 7.27 13.96 1.37
N PRO A 82 6.85 14.72 2.39
CA PRO A 82 7.79 15.23 3.40
C PRO A 82 8.54 14.14 4.15
N ILE A 83 7.87 13.05 4.57
CA ILE A 83 8.49 11.94 5.29
C ILE A 83 9.47 11.19 4.38
N ALA A 84 9.08 10.93 3.13
CA ALA A 84 9.93 10.28 2.14
C ALA A 84 11.16 11.13 1.80
N SER A 85 10.98 12.44 1.64
CA SER A 85 12.07 13.40 1.40
C SER A 85 13.05 13.43 2.57
N PHE A 86 12.55 13.45 3.80
CA PHE A 86 13.38 13.34 5.00
C PHE A 86 14.14 12.01 5.04
N ALA A 87 13.47 10.89 4.74
CA ALA A 87 14.13 9.58 4.67
C ALA A 87 15.24 9.55 3.61
N MET A 88 15.02 10.18 2.45
CA MET A 88 16.05 10.30 1.41
C MET A 88 17.25 11.17 1.84
N THR A 89 17.04 12.12 2.75
CA THR A 89 18.12 12.95 3.32
C THR A 89 19.03 12.14 4.23
N VAL A 90 18.48 11.20 5.01
CA VAL A 90 19.24 10.38 5.97
C VAL A 90 19.80 9.11 5.33
N LEU A 91 19.01 8.44 4.49
CA LEU A 91 19.30 7.11 3.93
C LEU A 91 19.70 7.14 2.45
N THR A 92 19.99 8.32 1.89
CA THR A 92 20.31 8.52 0.46
C THR A 92 19.10 8.17 -0.45
N PRO A 93 19.21 8.02 -1.79
CA PRO A 93 18.07 7.69 -2.65
C PRO A 93 17.30 6.41 -2.25
N ALA A 94 17.95 5.49 -1.54
CA ALA A 94 17.31 4.30 -0.98
C ALA A 94 16.22 4.61 0.05
N GLY A 95 16.26 5.79 0.68
CA GLY A 95 15.28 6.21 1.69
C GLY A 95 13.83 6.21 1.19
N LEU A 96 13.60 6.49 -0.09
CA LEU A 96 12.27 6.40 -0.71
C LEU A 96 11.73 4.97 -0.69
N PHE A 97 12.54 4.01 -1.11
CA PHE A 97 12.16 2.59 -1.19
C PHE A 97 12.06 1.96 0.20
N VAL A 98 12.90 2.39 1.15
CA VAL A 98 12.77 1.98 2.55
C VAL A 98 11.44 2.48 3.13
N PHE A 99 11.08 3.75 2.90
CA PHE A 99 9.80 4.29 3.35
C PHE A 99 8.63 3.51 2.75
N ASP A 100 8.64 3.25 1.44
CA ASP A 100 7.61 2.46 0.77
C ASP A 100 7.53 1.00 1.27
N CYS A 101 8.67 0.35 1.52
CA CYS A 101 8.69 -0.99 2.10
C CYS A 101 8.03 -1.02 3.48
N LEU A 102 8.32 -0.02 4.34
CA LEU A 102 7.72 0.09 5.66
C LEU A 102 6.20 0.33 5.60
N THR A 103 5.74 1.23 4.72
CA THR A 103 4.29 1.50 4.58
C THR A 103 3.56 0.31 3.96
N SER A 104 4.19 -0.41 3.01
CA SER A 104 3.68 -1.65 2.43
C SER A 104 3.54 -2.76 3.48
N ILE A 105 4.53 -2.92 4.36
CA ILE A 105 4.47 -3.87 5.49
C ILE A 105 3.35 -3.48 6.47
N ALA A 106 3.24 -2.19 6.82
CA ALA A 106 2.19 -1.70 7.71
C ALA A 106 0.79 -1.95 7.13
N LEU A 107 0.61 -1.73 5.82
CA LEU A 107 -0.65 -2.01 5.13
C LEU A 107 -0.96 -3.51 5.10
N ALA A 108 0.02 -4.37 4.82
CA ALA A 108 -0.15 -5.82 4.86
C ALA A 108 -0.54 -6.30 6.27
N PHE A 109 0.10 -5.76 7.31
CA PHE A 109 -0.24 -6.04 8.70
C PHE A 109 -1.67 -5.60 9.04
N ALA A 110 -2.07 -4.37 8.67
CA ALA A 110 -3.43 -3.89 8.87
C ALA A 110 -4.47 -4.78 8.19
N ALA A 111 -4.20 -5.23 6.95
CA ALA A 111 -5.08 -6.14 6.22
C ALA A 111 -5.23 -7.50 6.94
N ILE A 112 -4.16 -8.03 7.55
CA ILE A 112 -4.22 -9.26 8.36
C ILE A 112 -5.04 -9.04 9.63
N ARG A 113 -4.83 -7.92 10.33
CA ARG A 113 -5.55 -7.60 11.58
C ARG A 113 -7.05 -7.47 11.37
N VAL A 114 -7.48 -6.79 10.30
CA VAL A 114 -8.90 -6.67 9.93
C VAL A 114 -9.51 -8.04 9.65
N ARG A 115 -8.76 -8.97 9.05
CA ARG A 115 -9.23 -10.34 8.82
C ARG A 115 -9.43 -11.12 10.10
N VAL A 116 -8.46 -11.09 11.01
CA VAL A 116 -8.55 -11.83 12.28
C VAL A 116 -9.75 -11.33 13.10
N ALA A 117 -9.93 -10.00 13.19
CA ALA A 117 -11.08 -9.42 13.88
C ALA A 117 -12.43 -9.82 13.26
N ALA A 118 -12.50 -9.97 11.93
CA ALA A 118 -13.70 -10.45 11.25
C ALA A 118 -14.00 -11.94 11.48
N GLN A 119 -13.00 -12.75 11.82
CA GLN A 119 -13.17 -14.17 12.15
C GLN A 119 -13.63 -14.39 13.60
N GLU A 120 -13.22 -13.52 14.53
CA GLU A 120 -13.63 -13.58 15.94
C GLU A 120 -15.08 -13.11 16.17
N ALA A 121 -15.66 -12.37 15.22
CA ALA A 121 -17.00 -11.78 15.32
C ALA A 121 -18.12 -12.62 14.67
N GLY A 122 -17.80 -13.78 14.09
CA GLY A 122 -18.75 -14.70 13.44
C GLY A 122 -18.82 -16.05 14.14
#